data_AF-A0A0D1DV96-F1
#
_entry.id   AF-A0A0D1DV96-F1
#
_cell.length_a   1.000
_cell.length_b   1.000
_cell.length_c   1.000
_cell.angle_alpha   90.00
_cell.angle_beta   90.00
_cell.angle_gamma   90.00
#
_symmetry.space_group_name_H-M   'P 1'
#
loop_
_entity.id
_entity.type
_entity.pdbx_description
1 polymer ?
#
loop_
_entity_poly.entity_id
_entity_poly.type
_entity_poly.pdbx_seq_one_letter_code
_entity_poly.pdbx_strand_id
1 'polypeptide(L)'
;MVDSDKKGATIAASPANGDDCTQLHEEESNRQRIASIASRFGGLAAQASSQAAQKGAETAIEAGRQVTKTANSARNAAATQTAGLLQAMALSTKNALSDNDKSSGKAWYEYESPLQARRRLAEYESPLHARRRLAAIASQLGLATSSAKQAPSLLSALSSSTPPHSSSSSTNKPANTSSEEKWATATLPDYRQLPSEGGWPGCAWDVWGRGDQLGTINLLTESVILRAAKDEIKVGRTVSLNWPVHLPAEPFFRRKALTHKPFGKGGAAYTDPRDAYVASIRATNPDVTVREDTKVPVSDEMLELNTQSGSQWDGFRHFGHMPLNVFYGGASRASIQDSFDDHSPQPADPQCWNSDEAKKRNALGIHHLAQHGICGRGVLLDVFEYLSHHGTDHVKRDDYEWSHWSGYGGGQGYDPCTGFRITVADLIATAKHQNVSLRRGDILLIRSGFTARYYSLNPTERADWSNPEGGMAFAGVEQGEEMKEFMWNNHFAAVAGDSPAFEARPTRQGECMLHETFLAMWGMPIGELFDLEGLAQTCREMGRWTFYFTSWPLNLFGGVASCANASATF
;
A
#
# COMPACT_ATOMS: atom_id res chain seq x y z
N MET A 1 -66.69 -14.71 -36.76
CA MET A 1 -66.88 -15.78 -37.76
C MET A 1 -65.66 -16.68 -37.65
N VAL A 2 -65.66 -17.84 -36.99
CA VAL A 2 -66.68 -18.83 -36.57
C VAL A 2 -66.14 -19.39 -35.23
N ASP A 3 -66.83 -19.26 -34.09
CA ASP A 3 -67.77 -20.24 -33.46
C ASP A 3 -67.15 -21.64 -33.23
N SER A 4 -67.34 -22.40 -32.15
CA SER A 4 -68.24 -22.42 -30.99
C SER A 4 -67.74 -23.59 -30.08
N ASP A 5 -67.60 -23.43 -28.75
CA ASP A 5 -68.57 -23.69 -27.67
C ASP A 5 -68.81 -25.18 -27.26
N LYS A 6 -68.39 -25.49 -26.02
CA LYS A 6 -69.01 -26.31 -24.93
C LYS A 6 -69.53 -27.75 -25.12
N LYS A 7 -69.17 -28.60 -24.13
CA LYS A 7 -69.99 -29.47 -23.24
C LYS A 7 -69.02 -30.43 -22.48
N GLY A 8 -69.09 -30.77 -21.19
CA GLY A 8 -70.09 -30.62 -20.14
C GLY A 8 -70.55 -31.99 -19.58
N ALA A 9 -69.95 -32.44 -18.45
CA ALA A 9 -70.51 -33.31 -17.37
C ALA A 9 -70.79 -34.82 -17.67
N THR A 10 -70.86 -35.84 -16.78
CA THR A 10 -70.71 -36.07 -15.32
C THR A 10 -70.81 -37.60 -15.03
N ILE A 11 -69.99 -38.11 -14.10
CA ILE A 11 -70.24 -39.01 -12.93
C ILE A 11 -70.98 -40.39 -13.03
N ALA A 12 -70.26 -41.41 -12.49
CA ALA A 12 -70.61 -42.51 -11.54
C ALA A 12 -70.79 -43.99 -11.97
N ALA A 13 -70.07 -44.83 -11.16
CA ALA A 13 -70.43 -46.12 -10.54
C ALA A 13 -69.72 -47.41 -11.03
N SER A 14 -69.05 -48.08 -10.06
CA SER A 14 -68.42 -49.41 -10.04
C SER A 14 -69.48 -50.56 -10.00
N PRO A 15 -69.18 -51.89 -10.13
CA PRO A 15 -68.11 -52.65 -9.40
C PRO A 15 -67.45 -53.93 -10.02
N ALA A 16 -66.28 -54.31 -9.44
CA ALA A 16 -65.69 -55.61 -9.00
C ALA A 16 -65.63 -56.97 -9.78
N ASN A 17 -64.38 -57.51 -9.81
CA ASN A 17 -63.80 -58.86 -9.48
C ASN A 17 -63.82 -60.13 -10.39
N GLY A 18 -62.64 -60.77 -10.54
CA GLY A 18 -62.40 -62.22 -10.74
C GLY A 18 -60.98 -62.64 -11.25
N ASP A 19 -60.37 -63.65 -10.58
CA ASP A 19 -59.21 -64.53 -10.94
C ASP A 19 -57.76 -64.21 -10.49
N ASP A 20 -57.30 -64.82 -9.37
CA ASP A 20 -56.01 -64.59 -8.68
C ASP A 20 -55.42 -65.87 -7.99
N CYS A 21 -54.98 -66.90 -8.73
CA CYS A 21 -54.34 -68.06 -8.06
C CYS A 21 -53.15 -68.70 -8.80
N THR A 22 -52.96 -68.47 -10.09
CA THR A 22 -51.82 -69.04 -10.85
C THR A 22 -50.63 -68.08 -11.00
N GLN A 23 -50.81 -66.76 -10.78
CA GLN A 23 -49.72 -65.77 -10.83
C GLN A 23 -48.88 -65.71 -9.55
N LEU A 24 -49.43 -66.12 -8.41
CA LEU A 24 -48.79 -65.94 -7.10
C LEU A 24 -47.56 -66.85 -6.90
N HIS A 25 -47.53 -68.04 -7.51
CA HIS A 25 -46.43 -68.99 -7.33
C HIS A 25 -45.15 -68.63 -8.13
N GLU A 26 -45.28 -67.95 -9.28
CA GLU A 26 -44.12 -67.49 -10.06
C GLU A 26 -43.51 -66.19 -9.50
N GLU A 27 -44.34 -65.30 -8.93
CA GLU A 27 -43.86 -64.07 -8.30
C GLU A 27 -43.00 -64.33 -7.04
N GLU A 28 -43.40 -65.30 -6.21
CA GLU A 28 -42.68 -65.66 -4.97
C GLU A 28 -41.24 -66.13 -5.27
N SER A 29 -41.08 -66.99 -6.29
CA SER A 29 -39.80 -67.52 -6.75
C SER A 29 -38.87 -66.43 -7.31
N ASN A 30 -39.42 -65.49 -8.07
CA ASN A 30 -38.66 -64.36 -8.61
C ASN A 30 -38.24 -63.36 -7.52
N ARG A 31 -39.09 -63.08 -6.53
CA ARG A 31 -38.74 -62.22 -5.39
C ARG A 31 -37.58 -62.80 -4.57
N GLN A 32 -37.58 -64.11 -4.33
CA GLN A 32 -36.49 -64.77 -3.59
C GLN A 32 -35.14 -64.71 -4.34
N ARG A 33 -35.15 -64.85 -5.68
CA ARG A 33 -33.93 -64.72 -6.50
C ARG A 33 -33.39 -63.29 -6.51
N ILE A 34 -34.26 -62.28 -6.63
CA ILE A 34 -33.86 -60.86 -6.61
C ILE A 34 -33.28 -60.48 -5.24
N ALA A 35 -33.89 -60.93 -4.14
CA ALA A 35 -33.39 -60.70 -2.79
C ALA A 35 -32.00 -61.31 -2.56
N SER A 36 -31.76 -62.54 -3.08
CA SER A 36 -30.45 -63.19 -3.00
C SER A 36 -29.36 -62.44 -3.80
N ILE A 37 -29.70 -61.84 -4.94
CA ILE A 37 -28.74 -61.09 -5.76
C ILE A 37 -28.42 -59.74 -5.09
N ALA A 38 -29.44 -59.03 -4.61
CA ALA A 38 -29.28 -57.75 -3.90
C ALA A 38 -28.42 -57.89 -2.63
N SER A 39 -28.60 -58.97 -1.86
CA SER A 39 -27.77 -59.30 -0.70
C SER A 39 -26.28 -59.48 -1.06
N ARG A 40 -25.99 -60.20 -2.16
CA ARG A 40 -24.60 -60.44 -2.61
C ARG A 40 -23.93 -59.16 -3.13
N PHE A 41 -24.64 -58.32 -3.86
CA PHE A 41 -24.12 -57.04 -4.33
C PHE A 41 -23.92 -56.03 -3.19
N GLY A 42 -24.82 -56.01 -2.20
CA GLY A 42 -24.68 -55.19 -0.99
C GLY A 42 -23.44 -55.58 -0.16
N GLY A 43 -23.18 -56.89 -0.02
CA GLY A 43 -21.99 -57.40 0.66
C GLY A 43 -20.68 -57.02 -0.04
N LEU A 44 -20.61 -57.12 -1.37
CA LEU A 44 -19.44 -56.74 -2.16
C LEU A 44 -19.17 -55.22 -2.12
N ALA A 45 -20.22 -54.39 -2.17
CA ALA A 45 -20.09 -52.94 -2.08
C ALA A 45 -19.58 -52.48 -0.71
N ALA A 46 -20.06 -53.10 0.38
CA ALA A 46 -19.56 -52.82 1.73
C ALA A 46 -18.09 -53.22 1.91
N GLN A 47 -17.68 -54.36 1.35
CA GLN A 47 -16.29 -54.83 1.41
C GLN A 47 -15.34 -53.92 0.61
N ALA A 48 -15.75 -53.47 -0.58
CA ALA A 48 -14.97 -52.52 -1.38
C ALA A 48 -14.83 -51.15 -0.70
N SER A 49 -15.89 -50.66 -0.05
CA SER A 49 -15.85 -49.40 0.70
C SER A 49 -14.95 -49.48 1.94
N SER A 50 -14.95 -50.62 2.63
CA SER A 50 -14.08 -50.85 3.79
C SER A 50 -12.59 -50.90 3.40
N GLN A 51 -12.26 -51.61 2.31
CA GLN A 51 -10.87 -51.67 1.80
C GLN A 51 -10.38 -50.30 1.30
N ALA A 52 -11.24 -49.51 0.65
CA ALA A 52 -10.89 -48.15 0.21
C ALA A 52 -10.63 -47.21 1.40
N ALA A 53 -11.43 -47.29 2.46
CA ALA A 53 -11.23 -46.51 3.68
C ALA A 53 -9.93 -46.88 4.40
N GLN A 54 -9.61 -48.18 4.47
CA GLN A 54 -8.39 -48.67 5.11
C GLN A 54 -7.13 -48.23 4.34
N LYS A 55 -7.14 -48.31 3.00
CA LYS A 55 -6.04 -47.85 2.15
C LYS A 55 -5.86 -46.32 2.21
N GLY A 56 -6.95 -45.57 2.34
CA GLY A 56 -6.92 -44.13 2.57
C GLY A 56 -6.28 -43.75 3.91
N ALA A 57 -6.62 -44.47 4.98
CA ALA A 57 -6.04 -44.26 6.30
C ALA A 57 -4.52 -44.57 6.34
N GLU A 58 -4.08 -45.67 5.71
CA GLU A 58 -2.67 -46.03 5.61
C GLU A 58 -1.86 -44.99 4.83
N THR A 59 -2.42 -44.49 3.72
CA THR A 59 -1.78 -43.44 2.91
C THR A 59 -1.66 -42.12 3.68
N ALA A 60 -2.67 -41.76 4.48
CA ALA A 60 -2.64 -40.56 5.33
C ALA A 60 -1.62 -40.68 6.48
N ILE A 61 -1.47 -41.86 7.07
CA ILE A 61 -0.47 -42.12 8.12
C ILE A 61 0.95 -42.01 7.55
N GLU A 62 1.20 -42.55 6.35
CA GLU A 62 2.51 -42.48 5.71
C GLU A 62 2.86 -41.05 5.26
N ALA A 63 1.88 -40.30 4.73
CA ALA A 63 2.05 -38.88 4.45
C ALA A 63 2.38 -38.08 5.72
N GLY A 64 1.72 -38.37 6.85
CA GLY A 64 2.01 -37.77 8.15
C GLY A 64 3.42 -38.05 8.66
N ARG A 65 3.92 -39.28 8.48
CA ARG A 65 5.32 -39.64 8.83
C ARG A 65 6.33 -38.89 7.96
N GLN A 66 6.09 -38.79 6.65
CA GLN A 66 6.97 -38.10 5.73
C GLN A 66 7.05 -36.59 6.04
N VAL A 67 5.91 -35.96 6.35
CA VAL A 67 5.84 -34.55 6.77
C VAL A 67 6.61 -34.31 8.08
N THR A 68 6.50 -35.24 9.03
CA THR A 68 7.21 -35.14 10.32
C THR A 68 8.71 -35.31 10.16
N LYS A 69 9.16 -36.21 9.26
CA LYS A 69 10.58 -36.42 8.94
C LYS A 69 11.19 -35.18 8.28
N THR A 70 10.51 -34.60 7.29
CA THR A 70 10.95 -33.35 6.63
C THR A 70 10.92 -32.16 7.59
N ALA A 71 9.93 -32.08 8.47
CA ALA A 71 9.84 -31.02 9.49
C ALA A 71 11.01 -31.08 10.50
N ASN A 72 11.40 -32.27 10.95
CA ASN A 72 12.51 -32.45 11.88
C ASN A 72 13.88 -32.16 11.24
N SER A 73 14.09 -32.56 9.98
CA SER A 73 15.30 -32.18 9.23
C SER A 73 15.42 -30.67 9.01
N ALA A 74 14.31 -29.99 8.71
CA ALA A 74 14.29 -28.52 8.58
C ALA A 74 14.54 -27.80 9.92
N ARG A 75 14.04 -28.36 11.03
CA ARG A 75 14.23 -27.82 12.39
C ARG A 75 15.70 -27.84 12.81
N ASN A 76 16.42 -28.92 12.49
CA ASN A 76 17.84 -29.06 12.81
C ASN A 76 18.72 -28.15 11.93
N ALA A 77 18.39 -27.98 10.65
CA ALA A 77 19.09 -27.05 9.76
C ALA A 77 18.88 -25.57 10.19
N ALA A 78 17.65 -25.22 10.60
CA ALA A 78 17.34 -23.89 11.11
C ALA A 78 18.09 -23.59 12.42
N ALA A 79 18.13 -24.52 13.37
CA ALA A 79 18.85 -24.32 14.63
C ALA A 79 20.36 -24.06 14.45
N THR A 80 21.00 -24.73 13.48
CA THR A 80 22.41 -24.50 13.16
C THR A 80 22.66 -23.16 12.46
N GLN A 81 21.74 -22.70 11.60
CA GLN A 81 21.83 -21.38 10.96
C GLN A 81 21.53 -20.22 11.93
N THR A 82 20.52 -20.36 12.79
CA THR A 82 20.18 -19.36 13.82
C THR A 82 21.30 -19.21 14.85
N ALA A 83 22.02 -20.28 15.19
CA ALA A 83 23.20 -20.22 16.06
C ALA A 83 24.37 -19.44 15.41
N GLY A 84 24.65 -19.67 14.12
CA GLY A 84 25.65 -18.90 13.37
C GLY A 84 25.28 -17.42 13.21
N LEU A 85 24.00 -17.11 13.07
CA LEU A 85 23.47 -15.74 12.94
C LEU A 85 23.44 -14.97 14.27
N LEU A 86 23.13 -15.62 15.39
CA LEU A 86 23.27 -15.03 16.73
C LEU A 86 24.74 -14.71 17.04
N GLN A 87 25.66 -15.54 16.56
CA GLN A 87 27.10 -15.28 16.66
C GLN A 87 27.53 -14.07 15.80
N ALA A 88 26.94 -13.90 14.61
CA ALA A 88 27.16 -12.72 13.77
C ALA A 88 26.56 -11.43 14.38
N MET A 89 25.37 -11.50 15.00
CA MET A 89 24.78 -10.37 15.73
C MET A 89 25.59 -10.00 16.97
N ALA A 90 26.14 -10.98 17.69
CA ALA A 90 27.02 -10.75 18.84
C ALA A 90 28.41 -10.18 18.43
N LEU A 91 28.88 -10.49 17.22
CA LEU A 91 30.09 -9.90 16.65
C LEU A 91 29.85 -8.44 16.18
N SER A 92 28.67 -8.13 15.64
CA SER A 92 28.29 -6.77 15.24
C SER A 92 28.10 -5.82 16.42
N THR A 93 27.69 -6.31 17.60
CA THR A 93 27.56 -5.50 18.81
C THR A 93 28.87 -5.35 19.58
N LYS A 94 29.81 -6.30 19.43
CA LYS A 94 31.14 -6.21 20.06
C LYS A 94 32.08 -5.21 19.39
N ASN A 95 31.97 -4.97 18.09
CA ASN A 95 32.83 -4.02 17.37
C ASN A 95 32.46 -2.54 17.61
N ALA A 96 31.38 -2.25 18.37
CA ALA A 96 31.03 -0.88 18.77
C ALA A 96 31.72 -0.42 20.08
N LEU A 97 32.56 -1.27 20.67
CA LEU A 97 33.33 -0.98 21.89
C LEU A 97 34.79 -1.44 21.74
N SER A 98 35.50 -0.91 20.75
CA SER A 98 36.97 -0.87 20.79
C SER A 98 37.50 0.22 19.86
N ASP A 99 38.17 1.22 20.42
CA ASP A 99 38.94 2.21 19.67
C ASP A 99 40.13 1.56 18.96
N ASN A 100 40.44 2.12 17.79
CA ASN A 100 41.61 1.91 16.93
C ASN A 100 41.82 0.48 16.38
N ASP A 101 41.40 0.26 15.13
CA ASP A 101 42.38 -0.24 14.16
C ASP A 101 42.08 0.13 12.71
N LYS A 102 43.15 0.44 11.99
CA LYS A 102 43.18 0.76 10.56
C LYS A 102 43.12 -0.55 9.75
N SER A 103 42.62 -0.42 8.52
CA SER A 103 42.77 -1.37 7.40
C SER A 103 41.88 -2.63 7.41
N SER A 104 40.62 -2.41 7.00
CA SER A 104 39.77 -3.28 6.12
C SER A 104 38.26 -3.05 6.37
N GLY A 105 37.90 -1.88 6.91
CA GLY A 105 36.50 -1.49 7.10
C GLY A 105 35.84 -1.11 5.78
N LYS A 106 34.74 -1.77 5.45
CA LYS A 106 33.81 -1.29 4.42
C LYS A 106 33.51 0.18 4.64
N ALA A 107 33.40 0.94 3.57
CA ALA A 107 33.02 2.34 3.68
C ALA A 107 31.61 2.45 4.29
N TRP A 108 31.34 3.51 5.04
CA TRP A 108 30.07 3.69 5.76
C TRP A 108 28.84 3.67 4.84
N TYR A 109 29.01 3.97 3.55
CA TYR A 109 27.94 3.91 2.53
C TYR A 109 27.61 2.48 2.06
N GLU A 110 28.47 1.50 2.33
CA GLU A 110 28.19 0.07 2.07
C GLU A 110 27.43 -0.61 3.23
N TYR A 111 26.98 0.18 4.21
CA TYR A 111 26.24 -0.31 5.36
C TYR A 111 24.80 -0.69 4.97
N GLU A 112 24.46 -1.96 5.16
CA GLU A 112 23.06 -2.42 5.07
C GLU A 112 22.34 -2.06 6.38
N SER A 113 21.18 -1.40 6.29
CA SER A 113 20.42 -1.06 7.49
C SER A 113 20.00 -2.33 8.25
N PRO A 114 19.99 -2.33 9.61
CA PRO A 114 19.52 -3.47 10.39
C PRO A 114 18.09 -3.89 10.03
N LEU A 115 17.26 -2.96 9.58
CA LEU A 115 15.90 -3.24 9.10
C LEU A 115 15.91 -4.01 7.78
N GLN A 116 16.73 -3.62 6.80
CA GLN A 116 16.92 -4.38 5.56
C GLN A 116 17.49 -5.75 5.83
N ALA A 117 18.53 -5.86 6.66
CA ALA A 117 19.12 -7.14 7.02
C ALA A 117 18.06 -8.07 7.64
N ARG A 118 17.21 -7.55 8.53
CA ARG A 118 16.07 -8.29 9.09
C ARG A 118 15.03 -8.67 8.03
N ARG A 119 14.66 -7.77 7.11
CA ARG A 119 13.71 -8.07 6.02
C ARG A 119 14.25 -9.16 5.10
N ARG A 120 15.52 -9.05 4.68
CA ARG A 120 16.23 -10.05 3.88
C ARG A 120 16.27 -11.39 4.60
N LEU A 121 16.67 -11.42 5.88
CA LEU A 121 16.65 -12.64 6.67
C LEU A 121 15.24 -13.21 6.83
N ALA A 122 14.22 -12.38 7.01
CA ALA A 122 12.83 -12.82 7.07
C ALA A 122 12.34 -13.42 5.74
N GLU A 123 12.86 -12.98 4.59
CA GLU A 123 12.61 -13.62 3.28
C GLU A 123 13.20 -15.05 3.23
N TYR A 124 14.37 -15.28 3.84
CA TYR A 124 15.00 -16.61 3.95
C TYR A 124 14.41 -17.49 5.08
N GLU A 125 14.05 -16.92 6.23
CA GLU A 125 13.50 -17.61 7.41
C GLU A 125 12.05 -18.07 7.21
N SER A 126 11.45 -17.77 6.07
CA SER A 126 10.02 -17.93 5.86
C SER A 126 9.61 -19.09 4.92
N PRO A 127 9.94 -20.36 5.24
CA PRO A 127 9.14 -21.49 4.79
C PRO A 127 7.67 -21.35 5.21
N LEU A 128 7.39 -20.57 6.27
CA LEU A 128 6.04 -20.33 6.80
C LEU A 128 5.21 -19.37 5.94
N HIS A 129 5.74 -18.27 5.38
CA HIS A 129 4.99 -17.48 4.38
C HIS A 129 4.88 -18.19 3.04
N ALA A 130 5.89 -18.95 2.61
CA ALA A 130 5.77 -19.79 1.42
C ALA A 130 4.64 -20.82 1.59
N ARG A 131 4.53 -21.46 2.77
CA ARG A 131 3.42 -22.35 3.14
C ARG A 131 2.06 -21.63 3.23
N ARG A 132 2.01 -20.41 3.77
CA ARG A 132 0.74 -19.63 3.83
C ARG A 132 0.30 -19.15 2.46
N ARG A 133 1.23 -18.77 1.57
CA ARG A 133 0.94 -18.46 0.16
C ARG A 133 0.47 -19.71 -0.59
N LEU A 134 1.14 -20.85 -0.42
CA LEU A 134 0.69 -22.13 -0.98
C LEU A 134 -0.67 -22.57 -0.42
N ALA A 135 -0.95 -22.35 0.86
CA ALA A 135 -2.25 -22.64 1.48
C ALA A 135 -3.35 -21.72 0.97
N ALA A 136 -3.06 -20.42 0.75
CA ALA A 136 -3.99 -19.48 0.13
C ALA A 136 -4.24 -19.82 -1.35
N ILE A 137 -3.21 -20.22 -2.10
CA ILE A 137 -3.33 -20.70 -3.48
C ILE A 137 -4.12 -22.02 -3.52
N ALA A 138 -3.87 -22.96 -2.61
CA ALA A 138 -4.65 -24.21 -2.50
C ALA A 138 -6.11 -23.95 -2.10
N SER A 139 -6.36 -22.95 -1.25
CA SER A 139 -7.70 -22.49 -0.88
C SER A 139 -8.42 -21.81 -2.05
N GLN A 140 -7.70 -21.09 -2.92
CA GLN A 140 -8.25 -20.49 -4.13
C GLN A 140 -8.45 -21.51 -5.27
N LEU A 141 -7.67 -22.60 -5.28
CA LEU A 141 -7.77 -23.68 -6.26
C LEU A 141 -8.72 -24.82 -5.84
N GLY A 142 -9.42 -24.68 -4.71
CA GLY A 142 -10.50 -25.61 -4.31
C GLY A 142 -10.03 -27.02 -3.93
N LEU A 143 -8.75 -27.22 -3.59
CA LEU A 143 -8.19 -28.52 -3.23
C LEU A 143 -8.13 -28.71 -1.71
N ALA A 144 -9.29 -28.76 -1.07
CA ALA A 144 -9.46 -29.41 0.23
C ALA A 144 -10.90 -29.92 0.35
N THR A 145 -11.02 -31.24 0.43
CA THR A 145 -12.24 -32.04 0.37
C THR A 145 -13.13 -31.87 1.60
N SER A 146 -14.34 -31.31 1.44
CA SER A 146 -15.61 -31.86 1.98
C SER A 146 -16.79 -30.91 1.71
N SER A 147 -17.49 -31.12 0.58
CA SER A 147 -18.97 -31.04 0.43
C SER A 147 -19.31 -30.93 -1.06
N ALA A 148 -19.13 -32.03 -1.78
CA ALA A 148 -19.72 -32.20 -3.10
C ALA A 148 -21.19 -32.61 -2.92
N LYS A 149 -22.07 -31.65 -2.62
CA LYS A 149 -23.54 -31.76 -2.73
C LYS A 149 -24.19 -30.40 -2.49
N GLN A 150 -24.07 -29.46 -3.44
CA GLN A 150 -24.99 -28.30 -3.63
C GLN A 150 -24.61 -27.42 -4.85
N ALA A 151 -24.17 -28.02 -5.95
CA ALA A 151 -23.73 -27.28 -7.15
C ALA A 151 -24.58 -27.43 -8.45
N PRO A 152 -25.88 -27.82 -8.43
CA PRO A 152 -26.73 -27.59 -9.63
C PRO A 152 -27.85 -26.55 -9.51
N SER A 153 -28.08 -25.88 -8.38
CA SER A 153 -29.23 -24.96 -8.22
C SER A 153 -28.93 -23.46 -8.38
N LEU A 154 -27.65 -23.07 -8.52
CA LEU A 154 -27.22 -21.67 -8.64
C LEU A 154 -26.96 -21.23 -10.09
N LEU A 155 -26.71 -22.18 -11.01
CA LEU A 155 -26.44 -21.88 -12.42
C LEU A 155 -27.71 -21.82 -13.30
N SER A 156 -28.86 -22.34 -12.86
CA SER A 156 -30.12 -22.17 -13.59
C SER A 156 -30.86 -20.87 -13.26
N ALA A 157 -30.49 -20.19 -12.17
CA ALA A 157 -31.08 -18.91 -11.77
C ALA A 157 -30.45 -17.70 -12.51
N LEU A 158 -29.29 -17.90 -13.15
CA LEU A 158 -28.57 -16.85 -13.88
C LEU A 158 -28.80 -16.86 -15.39
N SER A 159 -29.54 -17.85 -15.92
CA SER A 159 -29.76 -18.02 -17.37
C SER A 159 -31.21 -17.80 -17.82
N SER A 160 -32.09 -17.25 -16.99
CA SER A 160 -33.48 -16.96 -17.39
C SER A 160 -34.01 -15.64 -16.83
N SER A 161 -33.65 -14.52 -17.45
CA SER A 161 -34.44 -13.30 -17.40
C SER A 161 -34.23 -12.46 -18.67
N THR A 162 -35.09 -12.72 -19.66
CA THR A 162 -35.37 -11.77 -20.75
C THR A 162 -36.22 -10.62 -20.18
N PRO A 163 -35.84 -9.34 -20.35
CA PRO A 163 -36.72 -8.23 -20.00
C PRO A 163 -37.73 -7.96 -21.12
N PRO A 164 -38.95 -7.50 -20.81
CA PRO A 164 -39.93 -7.15 -21.84
C PRO A 164 -39.59 -5.80 -22.47
N HIS A 165 -39.81 -5.72 -23.77
CA HIS A 165 -39.84 -4.49 -24.54
C HIS A 165 -40.84 -3.48 -23.96
N SER A 166 -40.39 -2.25 -23.71
CA SER A 166 -41.23 -1.06 -23.87
C SER A 166 -40.43 0.03 -24.58
N SER A 167 -41.01 0.51 -25.67
CA SER A 167 -40.48 1.53 -26.55
C SER A 167 -40.71 2.92 -25.96
N SER A 168 -39.64 3.63 -25.63
CA SER A 168 -39.65 5.09 -25.69
C SER A 168 -38.30 5.57 -26.19
N SER A 169 -38.32 6.18 -27.38
CA SER A 169 -37.16 6.80 -28.02
C SER A 169 -36.61 7.92 -27.14
N SER A 170 -35.45 7.70 -26.52
CA SER A 170 -34.57 8.78 -26.09
C SER A 170 -33.18 8.49 -26.63
N THR A 171 -32.70 9.39 -27.47
CA THR A 171 -31.38 9.40 -28.08
C THR A 171 -30.28 9.14 -27.04
N ASN A 172 -29.53 8.06 -27.23
CA ASN A 172 -28.31 7.77 -26.47
C ASN A 172 -27.31 8.92 -26.63
N LYS A 173 -27.09 9.70 -25.57
CA LYS A 173 -25.84 10.44 -25.37
C LYS A 173 -24.82 9.47 -24.78
N PRO A 174 -23.57 9.43 -25.26
CA PRO A 174 -22.53 8.63 -24.64
C PRO A 174 -22.22 9.16 -23.24
N ALA A 175 -21.87 8.26 -22.33
CA ALA A 175 -21.41 8.57 -20.97
C ALA A 175 -20.19 9.51 -21.01
N ASN A 176 -20.09 10.35 -19.99
CA ASN A 176 -19.23 11.53 -19.90
C ASN A 176 -17.74 11.20 -19.68
N THR A 177 -17.08 10.53 -20.62
CA THR A 177 -15.65 10.15 -20.56
C THR A 177 -14.68 11.24 -21.06
N SER A 178 -14.95 12.54 -20.87
CA SER A 178 -14.23 13.57 -21.65
C SER A 178 -13.39 14.61 -20.90
N SER A 179 -13.55 14.82 -19.59
CA SER A 179 -12.83 15.90 -18.87
C SER A 179 -11.58 15.45 -18.12
N GLU A 180 -11.58 14.28 -17.50
CA GLU A 180 -10.44 13.79 -16.70
C GLU A 180 -9.34 13.19 -17.61
N GLU A 181 -9.73 12.39 -18.58
CA GLU A 181 -8.82 11.80 -19.57
C GLU A 181 -8.07 12.82 -20.44
N LYS A 182 -8.55 14.06 -20.53
CA LYS A 182 -7.89 15.11 -21.33
C LYS A 182 -6.43 15.30 -20.92
N TRP A 183 -6.12 15.14 -19.63
CA TRP A 183 -4.78 15.37 -19.08
C TRP A 183 -3.77 14.29 -19.46
N ALA A 184 -4.23 13.11 -19.88
CA ALA A 184 -3.34 12.07 -20.40
C ALA A 184 -2.54 12.56 -21.61
N THR A 185 -3.16 13.40 -22.47
CA THR A 185 -2.58 13.82 -23.75
C THR A 185 -2.54 15.34 -23.98
N ALA A 186 -3.03 16.15 -23.04
CA ALA A 186 -3.06 17.61 -23.18
C ALA A 186 -1.66 18.18 -23.44
N THR A 187 -1.56 19.20 -24.29
CA THR A 187 -0.34 20.01 -24.38
C THR A 187 -0.30 20.92 -23.16
N LEU A 188 0.68 20.69 -22.27
CA LEU A 188 0.88 21.49 -21.07
C LEU A 188 1.94 22.56 -21.37
N PRO A 189 1.85 23.75 -20.78
CA PRO A 189 2.90 24.76 -20.93
C PRO A 189 4.21 24.26 -20.33
N ASP A 190 5.33 24.62 -20.96
CA ASP A 190 6.64 24.50 -20.31
C ASP A 190 6.75 25.50 -19.16
N TYR A 191 7.70 25.29 -18.25
CA TYR A 191 7.88 26.11 -17.05
C TYR A 191 8.01 27.60 -17.37
N ARG A 192 8.78 27.93 -18.42
CA ARG A 192 9.00 29.32 -18.87
C ARG A 192 7.77 29.95 -19.52
N GLN A 193 6.76 29.16 -19.85
CA GLN A 193 5.49 29.62 -20.41
C GLN A 193 4.43 29.83 -19.34
N LEU A 194 4.66 29.36 -18.10
CA LEU A 194 3.75 29.60 -16.99
C LEU A 194 3.71 31.09 -16.64
N PRO A 195 2.52 31.63 -16.33
CA PRO A 195 2.38 33.02 -15.93
C PRO A 195 3.10 33.30 -14.61
N SER A 196 3.41 34.58 -14.39
CA SER A 196 3.87 35.07 -13.09
C SER A 196 2.68 35.50 -12.23
N GLU A 197 2.79 35.31 -10.91
CA GLU A 197 1.82 35.80 -9.93
C GLU A 197 2.52 36.72 -8.92
N GLY A 198 2.01 37.95 -8.76
CA GLY A 198 2.63 38.96 -7.87
C GLY A 198 4.14 39.16 -8.08
N GLY A 199 4.63 39.00 -9.32
CA GLY A 199 6.06 39.13 -9.67
C GLY A 199 6.88 37.83 -9.58
N TRP A 200 6.29 36.73 -9.13
CA TRP A 200 6.95 35.42 -9.03
C TRP A 200 6.60 34.54 -10.24
N PRO A 201 7.59 34.06 -11.02
CA PRO A 201 7.34 33.27 -12.22
C PRO A 201 6.86 31.84 -11.89
N GLY A 202 6.34 31.14 -12.90
CA GLY A 202 6.11 29.70 -12.77
C GLY A 202 4.81 29.31 -12.06
N CYS A 203 3.75 30.12 -12.15
CA CYS A 203 2.47 29.84 -11.47
C CYS A 203 1.55 28.94 -12.31
N ALA A 204 1.08 27.82 -11.74
CA ALA A 204 0.27 26.83 -12.46
C ALA A 204 -1.24 26.87 -12.14
N TRP A 205 -1.73 27.88 -11.42
CA TRP A 205 -3.11 27.90 -10.90
C TRP A 205 -4.21 27.84 -11.97
N ASP A 206 -3.89 28.22 -13.21
CA ASP A 206 -4.82 28.16 -14.34
C ASP A 206 -4.67 26.88 -15.18
N VAL A 207 -3.62 26.08 -14.96
CA VAL A 207 -3.33 24.89 -15.78
C VAL A 207 -4.43 23.85 -15.62
N TRP A 208 -4.83 23.55 -14.39
CA TRP A 208 -5.82 22.50 -14.09
C TRP A 208 -7.26 23.02 -14.05
N GLY A 209 -7.44 24.34 -14.09
CA GLY A 209 -8.71 25.05 -13.95
C GLY A 209 -8.88 25.70 -12.57
N ARG A 210 -9.56 26.85 -12.54
CA ARG A 210 -9.80 27.59 -11.29
C ARG A 210 -10.65 26.76 -10.32
N GLY A 211 -10.24 26.74 -9.05
CA GLY A 211 -10.90 25.97 -8.00
C GLY A 211 -10.45 24.51 -7.91
N ASP A 212 -9.49 24.09 -8.73
CA ASP A 212 -8.87 22.76 -8.65
C ASP A 212 -8.34 22.46 -7.24
N GLN A 213 -8.43 21.18 -6.86
CA GLN A 213 -8.08 20.65 -5.55
C GLN A 213 -6.99 19.55 -5.61
N LEU A 214 -6.51 19.20 -6.81
CA LEU A 214 -5.61 18.06 -7.04
C LEU A 214 -4.24 18.46 -7.60
N GLY A 215 -4.14 19.61 -8.27
CA GLY A 215 -2.92 20.08 -8.91
C GLY A 215 -2.36 19.08 -9.90
N THR A 216 -1.07 18.75 -9.82
CA THR A 216 -0.41 17.81 -10.73
C THR A 216 -0.92 16.38 -10.62
N ILE A 217 -1.68 16.03 -9.57
CA ILE A 217 -2.34 14.72 -9.45
C ILE A 217 -3.37 14.50 -10.55
N ASN A 218 -3.90 15.57 -11.16
CA ASN A 218 -4.74 15.49 -12.37
C ASN A 218 -4.06 14.76 -13.55
N LEU A 219 -2.72 14.59 -13.55
CA LEU A 219 -2.00 13.79 -14.53
C LEU A 219 -2.25 12.27 -14.39
N LEU A 220 -2.66 11.82 -13.20
CA LEU A 220 -2.93 10.42 -12.88
C LEU A 220 -4.35 10.03 -13.31
N THR A 221 -4.61 10.15 -14.61
CA THR A 221 -5.88 9.75 -15.23
C THR A 221 -6.07 8.22 -15.19
N GLU A 222 -7.30 7.74 -15.38
CA GLU A 222 -7.59 6.31 -15.40
C GLU A 222 -6.75 5.57 -16.45
N SER A 223 -6.56 6.15 -17.64
CA SER A 223 -5.73 5.55 -18.70
C SER A 223 -4.24 5.51 -18.35
N VAL A 224 -3.72 6.55 -17.69
CA VAL A 224 -2.33 6.60 -17.21
C VAL A 224 -2.09 5.57 -16.12
N ILE A 225 -3.01 5.46 -15.15
CA ILE A 225 -2.97 4.48 -14.07
C ILE A 225 -3.06 3.05 -14.63
N LEU A 226 -4.01 2.79 -15.52
CA LEU A 226 -4.20 1.48 -16.14
C LEU A 226 -2.96 1.05 -16.94
N ARG A 227 -2.35 1.98 -17.70
CA ARG A 227 -1.09 1.73 -18.41
C ARG A 227 0.01 1.39 -17.41
N ALA A 228 0.19 2.17 -16.36
CA ALA A 228 1.19 1.90 -15.33
C ALA A 228 0.99 0.51 -14.69
N ALA A 229 -0.24 0.13 -14.33
CA ALA A 229 -0.52 -1.18 -13.77
C ALA A 229 -0.16 -2.31 -14.74
N LYS A 230 -0.51 -2.18 -16.03
CA LYS A 230 -0.20 -3.16 -17.07
C LYS A 230 1.30 -3.26 -17.36
N ASP A 231 1.99 -2.12 -17.43
CA ASP A 231 3.39 -2.03 -17.78
C ASP A 231 4.30 -2.41 -16.63
N GLU A 232 3.85 -2.19 -15.39
CA GLU A 232 4.73 -2.27 -14.24
C GLU A 232 4.43 -3.43 -13.28
N ILE A 233 3.26 -4.09 -13.31
CA ILE A 233 3.01 -5.29 -12.48
C ILE A 233 3.28 -6.53 -13.32
N LYS A 234 4.47 -7.13 -13.18
CA LYS A 234 4.93 -8.30 -13.94
C LYS A 234 5.19 -9.52 -13.09
N VAL A 235 5.62 -9.33 -11.84
CA VAL A 235 6.04 -10.43 -10.95
C VAL A 235 5.28 -10.47 -9.64
N GLY A 236 4.58 -9.40 -9.27
CA GLY A 236 3.81 -9.29 -8.03
C GLY A 236 4.68 -9.18 -6.77
N ARG A 237 5.96 -8.82 -6.91
CA ARG A 237 6.82 -8.47 -5.77
C ARG A 237 6.43 -7.07 -5.32
N THR A 238 6.12 -6.93 -4.04
CA THR A 238 5.73 -5.65 -3.44
C THR A 238 6.71 -5.26 -2.35
N VAL A 239 7.07 -3.98 -2.32
CA VAL A 239 7.94 -3.37 -1.32
C VAL A 239 7.16 -2.27 -0.62
N SER A 240 7.13 -2.30 0.71
CA SER A 240 6.60 -1.18 1.49
C SER A 240 7.63 -0.06 1.54
N LEU A 241 7.17 1.16 1.28
CA LEU A 241 7.99 2.38 1.29
C LEU A 241 7.76 3.20 2.55
N ASN A 242 7.04 2.65 3.53
CA ASN A 242 6.80 3.30 4.81
C ASN A 242 7.95 2.96 5.75
N TRP A 243 8.65 4.00 6.19
CA TRP A 243 9.56 3.92 7.31
C TRP A 243 8.75 3.58 8.58
N PRO A 244 9.29 2.80 9.53
CA PRO A 244 8.58 2.54 10.77
C PRO A 244 8.12 3.85 11.40
N VAL A 245 6.84 3.96 11.74
CA VAL A 245 6.22 5.20 12.25
C VAL A 245 6.85 5.74 13.55
N HIS A 246 7.70 4.94 14.19
CA HIS A 246 8.50 5.33 15.36
C HIS A 246 9.80 6.06 14.97
N LEU A 247 10.11 6.18 13.68
CA LEU A 247 11.32 6.78 13.14
C LEU A 247 11.02 8.00 12.27
N PRO A 248 11.91 9.02 12.31
CA PRO A 248 13.10 9.09 13.17
C PRO A 248 12.71 9.26 14.65
N ALA A 249 13.52 8.72 15.56
CA ALA A 249 13.24 8.79 16.99
C ALA A 249 13.19 10.25 17.49
N GLU A 250 14.01 11.11 16.88
CA GLU A 250 14.02 12.55 17.02
C GLU A 250 13.55 13.20 15.70
N PRO A 251 12.25 13.52 15.56
CA PRO A 251 11.73 14.19 14.37
C PRO A 251 12.38 15.55 14.13
N PHE A 252 12.70 15.80 12.87
CA PHE A 252 13.25 17.07 12.42
C PHE A 252 12.22 18.19 12.57
N PHE A 253 12.70 19.44 12.53
CA PHE A 253 11.86 20.65 12.60
C PHE A 253 11.08 20.81 13.92
N ARG A 254 11.63 20.32 15.05
CA ARG A 254 10.99 20.36 16.38
C ARG A 254 9.62 19.67 16.43
N ARG A 255 9.39 18.71 15.53
CA ARG A 255 8.14 17.92 15.51
C ARG A 255 8.15 16.92 16.68
N LYS A 256 6.97 16.52 17.14
CA LYS A 256 6.82 15.59 18.27
C LYS A 256 6.91 14.14 17.76
N ALA A 257 7.74 13.33 18.41
CA ALA A 257 7.81 11.89 18.18
C ALA A 257 6.47 11.20 18.47
N LEU A 258 6.21 10.09 17.78
CA LEU A 258 5.03 9.27 17.98
C LEU A 258 4.91 8.82 19.45
N THR A 259 3.70 8.92 20.00
CA THR A 259 3.32 8.15 21.19
C THR A 259 2.45 6.98 20.77
N HIS A 260 2.87 5.76 21.08
CA HIS A 260 2.13 4.52 20.82
C HIS A 260 1.83 3.80 22.14
N LYS A 261 0.54 3.60 22.43
CA LYS A 261 0.05 2.99 23.68
C LYS A 261 -0.92 1.84 23.37
N PRO A 262 -0.44 0.59 23.25
CA PRO A 262 -1.30 -0.58 23.16
C PRO A 262 -1.91 -0.93 24.53
N PHE A 263 -3.15 -1.42 24.55
CA PHE A 263 -3.85 -1.85 25.77
C PHE A 263 -4.78 -3.03 25.51
N GLY A 264 -4.88 -3.93 26.49
CA GLY A 264 -5.81 -5.06 26.45
C GLY A 264 -7.22 -4.66 26.88
N LYS A 265 -8.23 -5.13 26.16
CA LYS A 265 -9.63 -5.02 26.57
C LYS A 265 -9.98 -6.16 27.53
N GLY A 266 -10.67 -5.85 28.62
CA GLY A 266 -11.07 -6.82 29.63
C GLY A 266 -11.84 -6.18 30.78
N GLY A 267 -12.16 -6.98 31.79
CA GLY A 267 -12.95 -6.57 32.95
C GLY A 267 -14.46 -6.67 32.73
N ALA A 268 -15.22 -6.30 33.76
CA ALA A 268 -16.67 -6.47 33.87
C ALA A 268 -17.44 -5.95 32.66
N ALA A 269 -17.07 -4.79 32.12
CA ALA A 269 -17.71 -4.21 30.93
C ALA A 269 -17.69 -5.12 29.69
N TYR A 270 -16.69 -6.01 29.57
CA TYR A 270 -16.59 -6.99 28.48
C TYR A 270 -17.12 -8.37 28.85
N THR A 271 -16.93 -8.79 30.11
CA THR A 271 -17.34 -10.13 30.56
C THR A 271 -18.83 -10.20 30.89
N ASP A 272 -19.41 -9.17 31.49
CA ASP A 272 -20.79 -9.20 31.98
C ASP A 272 -21.82 -9.34 30.86
N PRO A 273 -21.72 -8.63 29.71
CA PRO A 273 -22.64 -8.84 28.60
C PRO A 273 -22.55 -10.26 28.01
N ARG A 274 -21.33 -10.83 27.94
CA ARG A 274 -21.13 -12.22 27.53
C ARG A 274 -21.77 -13.18 28.52
N ASP A 275 -21.52 -13.00 29.81
CA ASP A 275 -22.02 -13.89 30.86
C ASP A 275 -23.54 -13.86 30.96
N ALA A 276 -24.14 -12.67 30.78
CA ALA A 276 -25.59 -12.52 30.66
C ALA A 276 -26.15 -13.25 29.42
N TYR A 277 -25.48 -13.16 28.27
CA TYR A 277 -25.86 -13.91 27.07
C TYR A 277 -25.71 -15.42 27.25
N VAL A 278 -24.61 -15.88 27.85
CA VAL A 278 -24.38 -17.29 28.15
C VAL A 278 -25.45 -17.83 29.11
N ALA A 279 -25.81 -17.06 30.14
CA ALA A 279 -26.87 -17.41 31.06
C ALA A 279 -28.23 -17.52 30.34
N SER A 280 -28.55 -16.61 29.41
CA SER A 280 -29.82 -16.67 28.67
C SER A 280 -29.90 -17.87 27.71
N ILE A 281 -28.78 -18.26 27.09
CA ILE A 281 -28.73 -19.46 26.26
C ILE A 281 -28.82 -20.73 27.10
N ARG A 282 -28.12 -20.80 28.24
CA ARG A 282 -28.22 -21.95 29.17
C ARG A 282 -29.62 -22.12 29.74
N ALA A 283 -30.38 -21.04 29.93
CA ALA A 283 -31.76 -21.10 30.37
C ALA A 283 -32.70 -21.78 29.35
N THR A 284 -32.36 -21.75 28.06
CA THR A 284 -33.17 -22.35 26.98
C THR A 284 -32.58 -23.66 26.44
N ASN A 285 -31.27 -23.88 26.59
CA ASN A 285 -30.58 -25.11 26.22
C ASN A 285 -29.49 -25.43 27.27
N PRO A 286 -29.81 -26.23 28.31
CA PRO A 286 -28.89 -26.51 29.42
C PRO A 286 -27.61 -27.23 29.00
N ASP A 287 -27.65 -28.02 27.93
CA ASP A 287 -26.53 -28.85 27.44
C ASP A 287 -25.55 -28.08 26.55
N VAL A 288 -25.77 -26.77 26.36
CA VAL A 288 -24.89 -25.93 25.56
C VAL A 288 -23.48 -25.88 26.18
N THR A 289 -22.50 -26.38 25.44
CA THR A 289 -21.09 -26.27 25.84
C THR A 289 -20.60 -24.85 25.54
N VAL A 290 -20.15 -24.15 26.58
CA VAL A 290 -19.59 -22.79 26.47
C VAL A 290 -18.12 -22.84 26.89
N ARG A 291 -17.26 -22.09 26.20
CA ARG A 291 -15.85 -21.95 26.58
C ARG A 291 -15.75 -21.27 27.95
N GLU A 292 -15.00 -21.86 28.88
CA GLU A 292 -14.85 -21.37 30.25
C GLU A 292 -13.80 -20.25 30.41
N ASP A 293 -12.95 -20.02 29.42
CA ASP A 293 -11.97 -18.93 29.48
C ASP A 293 -12.69 -17.59 29.38
N THR A 294 -12.68 -16.86 30.50
CA THR A 294 -13.34 -15.56 30.63
C THR A 294 -12.47 -14.42 30.11
N LYS A 295 -11.20 -14.67 29.78
CA LYS A 295 -10.29 -13.67 29.22
C LYS A 295 -10.71 -13.35 27.79
N VAL A 296 -10.79 -12.06 27.49
CA VAL A 296 -11.09 -11.57 26.16
C VAL A 296 -9.75 -11.28 25.46
N PRO A 297 -9.36 -12.04 24.40
CA PRO A 297 -8.11 -11.82 23.69
C PRO A 297 -8.25 -10.68 22.69
N VAL A 298 -8.65 -9.50 23.17
CA VAL A 298 -8.85 -8.30 22.36
C VAL A 298 -7.91 -7.22 22.87
N SER A 299 -7.28 -6.51 21.94
CA SER A 299 -6.39 -5.39 22.22
C SER A 299 -6.71 -4.25 21.27
N ASP A 300 -6.59 -3.04 21.79
CA ASP A 300 -6.67 -1.80 21.05
C ASP A 300 -5.37 -1.01 21.27
N GLU A 301 -5.19 0.09 20.56
CA GLU A 301 -4.07 0.99 20.74
C GLU A 301 -4.48 2.45 20.55
N MET A 302 -3.69 3.35 21.10
CA MET A 302 -3.81 4.78 20.87
C MET A 302 -2.50 5.32 20.29
N LEU A 303 -2.63 6.09 19.21
CA LEU A 303 -1.54 6.79 18.54
C LEU A 303 -1.73 8.29 18.70
N GLU A 304 -0.69 8.99 19.18
CA GLU A 304 -0.58 10.44 19.07
C GLU A 304 0.56 10.74 18.11
N LEU A 305 0.23 11.31 16.96
CA LEU A 305 1.08 11.40 15.78
C LEU A 305 1.08 12.83 15.27
N ASN A 306 2.27 13.37 14.99
CA ASN A 306 2.42 14.47 14.04
C ASN A 306 2.62 13.85 12.65
N THR A 307 1.71 14.14 11.71
CA THR A 307 1.69 13.51 10.38
C THR A 307 2.90 13.82 9.51
N GLN A 308 3.79 14.71 9.95
CA GLN A 308 5.05 15.07 9.31
C GLN A 308 6.29 14.51 10.05
N SER A 309 6.12 13.51 10.92
CA SER A 309 7.24 13.00 11.75
C SER A 309 7.81 11.68 11.25
N GLY A 310 7.57 11.31 10.00
CA GLY A 310 7.98 10.05 9.39
C GLY A 310 7.57 10.03 7.91
N SER A 311 7.46 8.85 7.29
CA SER A 311 7.01 8.78 5.89
C SER A 311 5.65 9.45 5.68
N GLN A 312 5.61 10.49 4.86
CA GLN A 312 4.49 11.43 4.81
C GLN A 312 4.22 11.93 3.39
N TRP A 313 3.00 12.43 3.18
CA TRP A 313 2.65 13.32 2.08
C TRP A 313 2.27 14.68 2.63
N ASP A 314 2.88 15.72 2.08
CA ASP A 314 2.51 17.10 2.32
C ASP A 314 1.42 17.52 1.34
N GLY A 315 0.29 17.95 1.90
CA GLY A 315 -0.84 18.48 1.14
C GLY A 315 -0.71 19.98 0.90
N PHE A 316 -1.61 20.54 0.09
CA PHE A 316 -1.53 21.94 -0.31
C PHE A 316 -1.86 22.96 0.79
N ARG A 317 -2.25 22.50 2.00
CA ARG A 317 -2.35 23.33 3.20
C ARG A 317 -1.06 23.36 4.03
N HIS A 318 -0.05 22.57 3.67
CA HIS A 318 1.16 22.39 4.48
C HIS A 318 2.08 23.60 4.42
N PHE A 319 2.42 24.03 3.21
CA PHE A 319 3.36 25.12 2.98
C PHE A 319 2.82 26.08 1.94
N GLY A 320 2.77 27.37 2.29
CA GLY A 320 2.34 28.44 1.40
C GLY A 320 3.53 29.17 0.79
N HIS A 321 3.30 29.92 -0.28
CA HIS A 321 4.28 30.82 -0.86
C HIS A 321 4.42 32.05 0.06
N MET A 322 5.57 32.23 0.70
CA MET A 322 5.70 33.21 1.80
C MET A 322 5.56 34.66 1.33
N PRO A 323 6.23 35.11 0.24
CA PRO A 323 6.10 36.49 -0.22
C PRO A 323 4.69 36.88 -0.66
N LEU A 324 3.94 35.92 -1.22
CA LEU A 324 2.56 36.14 -1.69
C LEU A 324 1.54 35.93 -0.57
N ASN A 325 1.92 35.24 0.50
CA ASN A 325 1.08 34.90 1.65
C ASN A 325 -0.19 34.10 1.28
N VAL A 326 0.00 33.12 0.39
CA VAL A 326 -1.06 32.27 -0.18
C VAL A 326 -0.64 30.80 -0.25
N PHE A 327 -1.62 29.92 -0.37
CA PHE A 327 -1.50 28.51 -0.72
C PHE A 327 -1.91 28.26 -2.18
N TYR A 328 -1.95 27.00 -2.59
CA TYR A 328 -2.33 26.59 -3.96
C TYR A 328 -3.63 27.25 -4.45
N GLY A 329 -3.64 27.62 -5.73
CA GLY A 329 -4.79 28.27 -6.36
C GLY A 329 -5.07 29.70 -5.89
N GLY A 330 -4.15 30.30 -5.11
CA GLY A 330 -4.29 31.65 -4.56
C GLY A 330 -5.14 31.72 -3.29
N ALA A 331 -5.38 30.59 -2.62
CA ALA A 331 -6.07 30.58 -1.34
C ALA A 331 -5.27 31.38 -0.30
N SER A 332 -5.88 32.43 0.28
CA SER A 332 -5.17 33.28 1.23
C SER A 332 -4.78 32.50 2.49
N ARG A 333 -3.67 32.89 3.13
CA ARG A 333 -3.27 32.32 4.42
C ARG A 333 -4.42 32.29 5.44
N ALA A 334 -5.16 33.39 5.55
CA ALA A 334 -6.32 33.50 6.45
C ALA A 334 -7.40 32.46 6.11
N SER A 335 -7.74 32.28 4.82
CA SER A 335 -8.77 31.31 4.42
C SER A 335 -8.45 29.86 4.81
N ILE A 336 -7.18 29.51 4.91
CA ILE A 336 -6.72 28.18 5.35
C ILE A 336 -6.55 28.13 6.86
N GLN A 337 -5.86 29.08 7.47
CA GLN A 337 -5.49 29.01 8.88
C GLN A 337 -6.67 29.31 9.81
N ASP A 338 -7.55 30.24 9.45
CA ASP A 338 -8.75 30.54 10.23
C ASP A 338 -9.70 29.31 10.26
N SER A 339 -9.56 28.39 9.29
CA SER A 339 -10.33 27.13 9.29
C SER A 339 -9.91 26.15 10.39
N PHE A 340 -8.72 26.32 10.97
CA PHE A 340 -8.20 25.45 12.04
C PHE A 340 -8.81 25.77 13.40
N ASP A 341 -9.32 26.99 13.57
CA ASP A 341 -9.97 27.46 14.80
C ASP A 341 -11.46 27.04 14.86
N ASP A 342 -11.97 26.33 13.85
CA ASP A 342 -13.31 25.77 13.89
C ASP A 342 -13.36 24.53 14.81
N HIS A 343 -13.97 24.72 15.97
CA HIS A 343 -14.19 23.68 16.97
C HIS A 343 -15.59 23.07 16.91
N SER A 344 -16.32 23.26 15.81
CA SER A 344 -17.62 22.63 15.60
C SER A 344 -17.51 21.11 15.78
N PRO A 345 -18.47 20.47 16.46
CA PRO A 345 -18.45 19.03 16.62
C PRO A 345 -18.48 18.36 15.25
N GLN A 346 -17.86 17.18 15.14
CA GLN A 346 -18.02 16.39 13.92
C GLN A 346 -19.51 16.13 13.68
N PRO A 347 -19.99 16.33 12.44
CA PRO A 347 -21.40 16.19 12.15
C PRO A 347 -21.83 14.75 12.35
N ALA A 348 -22.95 14.58 13.04
CA ALA A 348 -23.56 13.26 13.25
C ALA A 348 -24.13 12.68 11.94
N ASP A 349 -24.55 13.55 11.01
CA ASP A 349 -24.94 13.19 9.66
C ASP A 349 -23.75 13.37 8.71
N PRO A 350 -23.21 12.28 8.10
CA PRO A 350 -22.13 12.37 7.14
C PRO A 350 -22.44 13.27 5.93
N GLN A 351 -23.71 13.47 5.58
CA GLN A 351 -24.09 14.31 4.43
C GLN A 351 -23.76 15.79 4.66
N CYS A 352 -23.63 16.24 5.91
CA CYS A 352 -23.22 17.60 6.24
C CYS A 352 -21.81 17.94 5.73
N TRP A 353 -20.95 16.95 5.49
CA TRP A 353 -19.63 17.19 4.88
C TRP A 353 -19.70 17.66 3.43
N ASN A 354 -20.85 17.51 2.77
CA ASN A 354 -21.06 17.90 1.38
C ASN A 354 -21.64 19.33 1.20
N SER A 355 -21.88 20.07 2.30
CA SER A 355 -22.35 21.47 2.22
C SER A 355 -21.28 22.39 1.62
N ASP A 356 -21.71 23.53 1.08
CA ASP A 356 -20.78 24.50 0.48
C ASP A 356 -19.85 25.11 1.55
N GLU A 357 -20.34 25.29 2.77
CA GLU A 357 -19.56 25.76 3.91
C GLU A 357 -18.48 24.73 4.30
N ALA A 358 -18.85 23.44 4.38
CA ALA A 358 -17.91 22.38 4.70
C ALA A 358 -16.84 22.22 3.61
N LYS A 359 -17.22 22.28 2.34
CA LYS A 359 -16.27 22.25 1.21
C LYS A 359 -15.31 23.43 1.25
N LYS A 360 -15.83 24.64 1.48
CA LYS A 360 -14.99 25.85 1.59
C LYS A 360 -14.02 25.76 2.77
N ARG A 361 -14.49 25.30 3.93
CA ARG A 361 -13.66 25.09 5.13
C ARG A 361 -12.56 24.06 4.89
N ASN A 362 -12.87 22.97 4.20
CA ASN A 362 -11.96 21.85 3.99
C ASN A 362 -11.12 21.95 2.70
N ALA A 363 -11.27 23.05 1.94
CA ALA A 363 -10.57 23.25 0.68
C ALA A 363 -9.06 23.00 0.84
N LEU A 364 -8.49 22.38 -0.19
CA LEU A 364 -7.09 21.96 -0.31
C LEU A 364 -6.66 20.87 0.69
N GLY A 365 -7.61 20.31 1.46
CA GLY A 365 -7.31 19.29 2.45
C GLY A 365 -6.89 17.96 1.85
N ILE A 366 -6.07 17.21 2.58
CA ILE A 366 -5.46 15.95 2.14
C ILE A 366 -6.47 14.87 1.71
N HIS A 367 -7.70 14.93 2.19
CA HIS A 367 -8.80 14.08 1.73
C HIS A 367 -9.02 14.08 0.21
N HIS A 368 -8.74 15.19 -0.50
CA HIS A 368 -8.83 15.20 -1.98
C HIS A 368 -7.82 14.21 -2.60
N LEU A 369 -6.59 14.20 -2.10
CA LEU A 369 -5.57 13.23 -2.52
C LEU A 369 -5.93 11.81 -2.07
N ALA A 370 -6.54 11.66 -0.89
CA ALA A 370 -6.98 10.35 -0.39
C ALA A 370 -8.12 9.74 -1.21
N GLN A 371 -9.07 10.56 -1.67
CA GLN A 371 -10.23 10.13 -2.46
C GLN A 371 -9.86 9.80 -3.90
N HIS A 372 -8.86 10.49 -4.46
CA HIS A 372 -8.28 10.16 -5.76
C HIS A 372 -7.32 8.96 -5.68
N GLY A 373 -6.50 8.93 -4.62
CA GLY A 373 -5.33 8.05 -4.51
C GLY A 373 -4.14 8.57 -5.30
N ILE A 374 -2.92 8.28 -4.84
CA ILE A 374 -1.69 8.59 -5.57
C ILE A 374 -1.17 7.27 -6.13
N CYS A 375 -1.71 6.88 -7.29
CA CYS A 375 -1.39 5.62 -7.94
C CYS A 375 -0.91 5.88 -9.37
N GLY A 376 0.10 5.13 -9.83
CA GLY A 376 0.66 5.34 -11.17
C GLY A 376 2.00 4.67 -11.35
N ARG A 377 2.80 5.18 -12.29
CA ARG A 377 4.15 4.69 -12.53
C ARG A 377 5.10 5.41 -11.60
N GLY A 378 5.71 4.67 -10.67
CA GLY A 378 6.80 5.16 -9.86
C GLY A 378 8.13 4.97 -10.58
N VAL A 379 9.03 5.94 -10.40
CA VAL A 379 10.41 5.87 -10.89
C VAL A 379 11.35 6.17 -9.72
N LEU A 380 12.27 5.26 -9.42
CA LEU A 380 13.33 5.52 -8.45
C LEU A 380 14.58 6.00 -9.17
N LEU A 381 15.11 7.16 -8.80
CA LEU A 381 16.48 7.58 -9.08
C LEU A 381 17.32 7.39 -7.81
N ASP A 382 18.25 6.43 -7.84
CA ASP A 382 19.16 6.12 -6.73
C ASP A 382 20.44 6.95 -6.84
N VAL A 383 20.25 8.24 -6.54
CA VAL A 383 21.32 9.24 -6.60
C VAL A 383 22.41 8.93 -5.57
N PHE A 384 22.01 8.45 -4.38
CA PHE A 384 22.95 8.03 -3.34
C PHE A 384 23.96 7.01 -3.87
N GLU A 385 23.46 5.90 -4.45
CA GLU A 385 24.33 4.85 -4.96
C GLU A 385 25.16 5.32 -6.16
N TYR A 386 24.53 6.07 -7.07
CA TYR A 386 25.22 6.59 -8.25
C TYR A 386 26.43 7.47 -7.85
N LEU A 387 26.21 8.47 -7.00
CA LEU A 387 27.25 9.40 -6.58
C LEU A 387 28.32 8.73 -5.69
N SER A 388 27.94 7.72 -4.90
CA SER A 388 28.89 6.97 -4.08
C SER A 388 29.91 6.20 -4.93
N HIS A 389 29.51 5.71 -6.11
CA HIS A 389 30.38 4.94 -7.01
C HIS A 389 31.09 5.78 -8.06
N HIS A 390 30.47 6.87 -8.53
CA HIS A 390 30.99 7.66 -9.66
C HIS A 390 31.58 9.01 -9.24
N GLY A 391 31.44 9.38 -7.96
CA GLY A 391 31.89 10.67 -7.44
C GLY A 391 31.10 11.84 -8.02
N THR A 392 31.67 13.03 -7.87
CA THR A 392 31.00 14.31 -8.16
C THR A 392 31.56 15.03 -9.40
N ASP A 393 32.59 14.47 -10.05
CA ASP A 393 33.40 15.14 -11.08
C ASP A 393 32.63 15.47 -12.37
N HIS A 394 31.52 14.77 -12.60
CA HIS A 394 30.68 14.97 -13.79
C HIS A 394 29.92 16.32 -13.77
N VAL A 395 29.85 16.98 -12.62
CA VAL A 395 29.35 18.36 -12.48
C VAL A 395 30.52 19.23 -12.05
N LYS A 396 30.84 20.27 -12.84
CA LYS A 396 31.81 21.28 -12.41
C LYS A 396 31.23 22.09 -11.27
N ARG A 397 31.72 21.86 -10.05
CA ARG A 397 31.20 22.47 -8.82
C ARG A 397 32.01 23.67 -8.32
N ASP A 398 33.10 24.00 -9.03
CA ASP A 398 33.98 25.13 -8.71
C ASP A 398 33.25 26.48 -8.72
N ASP A 399 32.18 26.58 -9.53
CA ASP A 399 31.34 27.79 -9.63
C ASP A 399 30.25 27.88 -8.55
N TYR A 400 30.09 26.85 -7.70
CA TYR A 400 29.12 26.88 -6.60
C TYR A 400 29.78 27.51 -5.36
N GLU A 401 29.25 28.63 -4.88
CA GLU A 401 29.76 29.33 -3.69
C GLU A 401 29.94 28.42 -2.46
N TRP A 402 29.15 27.34 -2.36
CA TRP A 402 29.14 26.45 -1.21
C TRP A 402 30.26 25.40 -1.17
N SER A 403 30.92 25.09 -2.30
CA SER A 403 32.18 24.30 -2.27
C SER A 403 33.28 25.02 -1.48
N HIS A 404 33.10 26.34 -1.29
CA HIS A 404 34.01 27.24 -0.58
C HIS A 404 33.46 27.76 0.77
N TRP A 405 32.14 27.70 1.03
CA TRP A 405 31.49 28.52 2.08
C TRP A 405 31.18 27.83 3.43
N SER A 406 31.10 26.53 3.56
CA SER A 406 31.01 25.92 4.91
C SER A 406 31.37 24.46 4.84
N GLY A 407 31.73 23.81 5.94
CA GLY A 407 32.13 22.38 5.99
C GLY A 407 31.04 21.37 5.62
N TYR A 408 30.28 21.62 4.56
CA TYR A 408 29.02 20.99 4.19
C TYR A 408 29.00 20.81 2.66
N GLY A 409 29.58 19.72 2.15
CA GLY A 409 29.29 19.18 0.81
C GLY A 409 29.82 20.00 -0.37
N GLY A 410 30.94 19.56 -0.94
CA GLY A 410 31.42 20.08 -2.23
C GLY A 410 32.92 19.97 -2.52
N GLY A 411 33.75 19.59 -1.53
CA GLY A 411 35.22 19.50 -1.71
C GLY A 411 35.85 18.14 -1.37
N GLN A 412 35.09 17.18 -0.83
CA GLN A 412 35.58 15.85 -0.39
C GLN A 412 34.52 14.74 -0.63
N GLY A 413 33.68 14.85 -1.66
CA GLY A 413 32.68 13.82 -2.02
C GLY A 413 31.26 14.06 -1.49
N TYR A 414 30.42 13.00 -1.58
CA TYR A 414 28.98 13.03 -1.28
C TYR A 414 28.68 12.51 0.14
N ASP A 415 27.97 13.30 0.96
CA ASP A 415 27.48 12.88 2.29
C ASP A 415 26.06 13.44 2.55
N PRO A 416 25.07 12.57 2.82
CA PRO A 416 23.69 12.97 3.14
C PRO A 416 23.54 13.94 4.31
N CYS A 417 24.49 14.00 5.26
CA CYS A 417 24.46 14.94 6.39
C CYS A 417 24.88 16.38 6.04
N THR A 418 25.35 16.62 4.82
CA THR A 418 26.07 17.86 4.51
C THR A 418 25.26 18.93 3.79
N GLY A 419 23.97 18.75 3.56
CA GLY A 419 23.24 19.71 2.72
C GLY A 419 23.60 19.64 1.24
N PHE A 420 24.17 18.51 0.80
CA PHE A 420 24.58 18.32 -0.59
C PHE A 420 23.41 18.59 -1.57
N ARG A 421 23.71 19.38 -2.61
CA ARG A 421 22.74 19.79 -3.63
C ARG A 421 22.81 18.86 -4.83
N ILE A 422 21.80 18.01 -4.94
CA ILE A 422 21.58 17.12 -6.08
C ILE A 422 21.07 17.98 -7.24
N THR A 423 21.87 18.06 -8.30
CA THR A 423 21.60 18.92 -9.47
C THR A 423 20.81 18.19 -10.54
N VAL A 424 20.31 18.92 -11.53
CA VAL A 424 19.66 18.30 -12.70
C VAL A 424 20.62 17.36 -13.43
N ALA A 425 21.90 17.72 -13.51
CA ALA A 425 22.93 16.87 -14.12
C ALA A 425 23.12 15.54 -13.35
N ASP A 426 23.09 15.57 -12.01
CA ASP A 426 23.15 14.35 -11.20
C ASP A 426 21.93 13.45 -11.49
N LEU A 427 20.73 14.03 -11.58
CA LEU A 427 19.49 13.29 -11.88
C LEU A 427 19.51 12.65 -13.27
N ILE A 428 19.94 13.41 -14.29
CA ILE A 428 20.06 12.91 -15.67
C ILE A 428 21.11 11.81 -15.77
N ALA A 429 22.27 11.99 -15.12
CA ALA A 429 23.34 10.99 -15.12
C ALA A 429 22.91 9.70 -14.42
N THR A 430 22.20 9.83 -13.29
CA THR A 430 21.60 8.71 -12.56
C THR A 430 20.57 7.97 -13.42
N ALA A 431 19.62 8.69 -14.04
CA ALA A 431 18.62 8.09 -14.92
C ALA A 431 19.25 7.36 -16.12
N LYS A 432 20.31 7.94 -16.70
CA LYS A 432 21.08 7.33 -17.79
C LYS A 432 21.81 6.07 -17.33
N HIS A 433 22.46 6.10 -16.17
CA HIS A 433 23.14 4.93 -15.59
C HIS A 433 22.16 3.79 -15.31
N GLN A 434 20.98 4.12 -14.80
CA GLN A 434 19.90 3.16 -14.53
C GLN A 434 19.11 2.73 -15.78
N ASN A 435 19.41 3.31 -16.94
CA ASN A 435 18.69 3.11 -18.21
C ASN A 435 17.18 3.35 -18.08
N VAL A 436 16.80 4.46 -17.46
CA VAL A 436 15.40 4.86 -17.23
C VAL A 436 15.03 6.04 -18.11
N SER A 437 13.86 5.95 -18.74
CA SER A 437 13.20 7.08 -19.37
C SER A 437 12.03 7.57 -18.51
N LEU A 438 12.04 8.86 -18.22
CA LEU A 438 10.98 9.58 -17.54
C LEU A 438 9.79 9.78 -18.49
N ARG A 439 8.58 9.78 -17.94
CA ARG A 439 7.33 9.93 -18.67
C ARG A 439 6.41 10.87 -17.89
N ARG A 440 5.53 11.54 -18.62
CA ARG A 440 4.43 12.30 -18.03
C ARG A 440 3.62 11.42 -17.06
N GLY A 441 3.30 12.00 -15.91
CA GLY A 441 2.52 11.36 -14.85
C GLY A 441 3.35 10.40 -14.00
N ASP A 442 4.67 10.32 -14.22
CA ASP A 442 5.54 9.59 -13.32
C ASP A 442 5.49 10.21 -11.91
N ILE A 443 5.59 9.35 -10.91
CA ILE A 443 5.80 9.71 -9.52
C ILE A 443 7.30 9.51 -9.27
N LEU A 444 8.03 10.62 -9.13
CA LEU A 444 9.49 10.60 -9.04
C LEU A 444 9.93 10.38 -7.59
N LEU A 445 10.68 9.31 -7.35
CA LEU A 445 11.28 8.99 -6.06
C LEU A 445 12.79 9.22 -6.15
N ILE A 446 13.34 10.04 -5.27
CA ILE A 446 14.79 10.30 -5.19
C ILE A 446 15.31 9.70 -3.89
N ARG A 447 16.25 8.77 -4.00
CA ARG A 447 17.03 8.31 -2.85
C ARG A 447 18.28 9.16 -2.71
N SER A 448 18.27 10.08 -1.76
CA SER A 448 19.43 10.87 -1.34
C SER A 448 20.20 10.21 -0.18
N GLY A 449 19.75 9.05 0.30
CA GLY A 449 20.48 8.22 1.26
C GLY A 449 20.44 8.75 2.69
N PHE A 450 19.50 9.63 2.99
CA PHE A 450 19.24 10.06 4.37
C PHE A 450 18.96 8.85 5.27
N THR A 451 18.13 7.91 4.82
CA THR A 451 17.75 6.75 5.64
C THR A 451 18.94 5.80 5.86
N ALA A 452 19.74 5.55 4.82
CA ALA A 452 21.00 4.81 4.94
C ALA A 452 21.94 5.46 5.96
N ARG A 453 22.12 6.79 5.85
CA ARG A 453 22.98 7.55 6.76
C ARG A 453 22.44 7.50 8.19
N TYR A 454 21.15 7.71 8.40
CA TYR A 454 20.51 7.63 9.71
C TYR A 454 20.82 6.30 10.41
N TYR A 455 20.71 5.18 9.69
CA TYR A 455 21.03 3.87 10.26
C TYR A 455 22.51 3.65 10.58
N SER A 456 23.42 4.33 9.88
CA SER A 456 24.86 4.27 10.15
C SER A 456 25.28 5.04 11.41
N LEU A 457 24.48 6.03 11.82
CA LEU A 457 24.76 6.89 12.98
C LEU A 457 24.31 6.24 14.29
N ASN A 458 24.99 6.58 15.39
CA ASN A 458 24.57 6.23 16.74
C ASN A 458 23.47 7.19 17.27
N PRO A 459 22.81 6.88 18.40
CA PRO A 459 21.72 7.72 18.93
C PRO A 459 22.10 9.19 19.22
N THR A 460 23.30 9.44 19.73
CA THR A 460 23.78 10.81 20.02
C THR A 460 23.96 11.59 18.73
N GLU A 461 24.61 11.00 17.72
CA GLU A 461 24.80 11.63 16.42
C GLU A 461 23.47 11.92 15.70
N ARG A 462 22.47 11.04 15.84
CA ARG A 462 21.11 11.28 15.30
C ARG A 462 20.42 12.45 16.00
N ALA A 463 20.51 12.50 17.32
CA ALA A 463 19.94 13.59 18.10
C ALA A 463 20.60 14.92 17.73
N ASP A 464 21.93 14.95 17.61
CA ASP A 464 22.68 16.12 17.17
C ASP A 464 22.29 16.55 15.76
N TRP A 465 22.12 15.61 14.83
CA TRP A 465 21.72 15.92 13.45
C TRP A 465 20.31 16.51 13.36
N SER A 466 19.38 16.03 14.19
CA SER A 466 18.01 16.55 14.28
C SER A 466 17.92 17.90 15.02
N ASN A 467 18.98 18.35 15.68
CA ASN A 467 18.97 19.56 16.49
C ASN A 467 18.85 20.83 15.61
N PRO A 468 17.78 21.64 15.78
CA PRO A 468 17.61 22.89 15.05
C PRO A 468 18.74 23.89 15.22
N GLU A 469 19.40 23.92 16.38
CA GLU A 469 20.52 24.82 16.66
C GLU A 469 21.78 24.44 15.86
N GLY A 470 21.92 23.16 15.51
CA GLY A 470 22.97 22.65 14.61
C GLY A 470 22.69 22.88 13.13
N GLY A 471 21.61 23.58 12.78
CA GLY A 471 21.23 23.90 11.40
C GLY A 471 20.41 22.82 10.67
N MET A 472 20.53 21.54 11.09
CA MET A 472 19.87 20.38 10.46
C MET A 472 20.14 20.29 8.94
N ALA A 473 21.41 20.22 8.53
CA ALA A 473 21.77 20.11 7.13
C ALA A 473 21.48 18.70 6.58
N PHE A 474 20.89 18.59 5.39
CA PHE A 474 20.71 17.29 4.74
C PHE A 474 20.63 17.42 3.22
N ALA A 475 21.14 16.41 2.53
CA ALA A 475 21.14 16.37 1.08
C ALA A 475 19.72 16.29 0.50
N GLY A 476 19.54 16.89 -0.67
CA GLY A 476 18.28 16.89 -1.41
C GLY A 476 18.46 17.56 -2.76
N VAL A 477 17.38 17.73 -3.52
CA VAL A 477 17.46 18.43 -4.81
C VAL A 477 17.75 19.91 -4.62
N GLU A 478 18.51 20.51 -5.53
CA GLU A 478 18.76 21.95 -5.52
C GLU A 478 17.49 22.76 -5.86
N GLN A 479 17.43 24.02 -5.43
CA GLN A 479 16.23 24.86 -5.58
C GLN A 479 16.29 25.83 -6.78
N GLY A 480 17.29 25.67 -7.65
CA GLY A 480 17.51 26.56 -8.79
C GLY A 480 16.42 26.48 -9.86
N GLU A 481 16.38 27.49 -10.72
CA GLU A 481 15.43 27.58 -11.83
C GLU A 481 15.55 26.40 -12.81
N GLU A 482 16.76 25.89 -13.05
CA GLU A 482 16.96 24.71 -13.90
C GLU A 482 16.27 23.47 -13.32
N MET A 483 16.33 23.28 -12.00
CA MET A 483 15.63 22.18 -11.32
C MET A 483 14.11 22.33 -11.44
N LYS A 484 13.58 23.54 -11.27
CA LYS A 484 12.15 23.79 -11.45
C LYS A 484 11.71 23.52 -12.89
N GLU A 485 12.48 24.00 -13.87
CA GLU A 485 12.23 23.74 -15.28
C GLU A 485 12.24 22.23 -15.58
N PHE A 486 13.24 21.50 -15.08
CA PHE A 486 13.33 20.06 -15.22
C PHE A 486 12.11 19.35 -14.61
N MET A 487 11.72 19.68 -13.39
CA MET A 487 10.62 19.02 -12.67
C MET A 487 9.28 19.26 -13.36
N TRP A 488 8.99 20.50 -13.76
CA TRP A 488 7.72 20.85 -14.40
C TRP A 488 7.63 20.29 -15.83
N ASN A 489 8.69 20.42 -16.63
CA ASN A 489 8.68 20.01 -18.04
C ASN A 489 8.66 18.49 -18.21
N ASN A 490 9.13 17.72 -17.23
CA ASN A 490 8.93 16.26 -17.21
C ASN A 490 7.50 15.86 -16.81
N HIS A 491 6.69 16.81 -16.31
CA HIS A 491 5.31 16.61 -15.90
C HIS A 491 5.14 15.47 -14.90
N PHE A 492 5.86 15.56 -13.78
CA PHE A 492 5.67 14.63 -12.66
C PHE A 492 4.32 14.88 -11.98
N ALA A 493 3.63 13.80 -11.60
CA ALA A 493 2.38 13.90 -10.85
C ALA A 493 2.62 14.23 -9.38
N ALA A 494 3.71 13.71 -8.82
CA ALA A 494 4.16 13.95 -7.46
C ALA A 494 5.66 13.61 -7.35
N VAL A 495 6.29 14.12 -6.30
CA VAL A 495 7.70 13.82 -5.98
C VAL A 495 7.80 13.26 -4.57
N ALA A 496 8.75 12.37 -4.32
CA ALA A 496 9.04 11.87 -2.99
C ALA A 496 10.53 11.56 -2.79
N GLY A 497 11.00 11.58 -1.54
CA GLY A 497 12.37 11.20 -1.20
C GLY A 497 12.49 10.60 0.20
N ASP A 498 13.69 10.14 0.53
CA ASP A 498 14.00 9.54 1.84
C ASP A 498 14.50 10.54 2.89
N SER A 499 14.61 11.83 2.52
CA SER A 499 15.11 12.92 3.36
C SER A 499 13.98 13.65 4.11
N PRO A 500 14.25 14.34 5.24
CA PRO A 500 13.27 15.14 5.98
C PRO A 500 12.69 16.32 5.20
N ALA A 501 13.35 16.72 4.11
CA ALA A 501 12.73 17.51 3.06
C ALA A 501 13.18 17.03 1.69
N PHE A 502 12.34 17.17 0.67
CA PHE A 502 12.69 16.78 -0.69
C PHE A 502 13.88 17.59 -1.25
N GLU A 503 13.91 18.89 -0.94
CA GLU A 503 14.99 19.81 -1.31
C GLU A 503 16.16 19.79 -0.33
N ALA A 504 17.34 20.20 -0.81
CA ALA A 504 18.52 20.33 0.02
C ALA A 504 18.34 21.40 1.10
N ARG A 505 18.84 21.11 2.31
CA ARG A 505 18.85 22.07 3.42
C ARG A 505 20.28 22.34 3.90
N PRO A 506 20.67 23.61 4.12
CA PRO A 506 19.85 24.83 4.05
C PRO A 506 19.51 25.27 2.62
N THR A 507 18.40 25.98 2.45
CA THR A 507 18.08 26.70 1.20
C THR A 507 19.14 27.75 0.92
N ARG A 508 19.54 27.91 -0.34
CA ARG A 508 20.53 28.92 -0.71
C ARG A 508 19.96 30.32 -0.47
N GLN A 509 20.81 31.25 -0.02
CA GLN A 509 20.41 32.65 0.10
C GLN A 509 19.93 33.19 -1.25
N GLY A 510 18.74 33.80 -1.26
CA GLY A 510 18.13 34.36 -2.47
C GLY A 510 17.34 33.36 -3.32
N GLU A 511 17.39 32.06 -3.02
CA GLU A 511 16.51 31.06 -3.63
C GLU A 511 15.24 30.85 -2.79
N CYS A 512 14.15 30.54 -3.48
CA CYS A 512 12.87 30.17 -2.87
C CYS A 512 12.86 28.66 -2.63
N MET A 513 12.23 28.22 -1.54
CA MET A 513 12.12 26.79 -1.26
C MET A 513 11.29 26.09 -2.35
N LEU A 514 11.66 24.87 -2.70
CA LEU A 514 10.82 24.05 -3.59
C LEU A 514 9.46 23.75 -2.95
N HIS A 515 9.36 23.72 -1.63
CA HIS A 515 8.06 23.67 -0.93
C HIS A 515 7.10 24.77 -1.37
N GLU A 516 7.56 26.01 -1.48
CA GLU A 516 6.74 27.14 -1.92
C GLU A 516 6.32 26.97 -3.39
N THR A 517 7.24 26.48 -4.23
CA THR A 517 6.96 26.29 -5.66
C THR A 517 6.03 25.11 -5.89
N PHE A 518 6.39 23.92 -5.39
CA PHE A 518 5.66 22.68 -5.64
C PHE A 518 4.28 22.73 -5.00
N LEU A 519 4.18 23.02 -3.70
CA LEU A 519 2.89 22.97 -3.01
C LEU A 519 2.01 24.18 -3.37
N ALA A 520 2.54 25.40 -3.29
CA ALA A 520 1.71 26.60 -3.44
C ALA A 520 1.61 27.12 -4.88
N MET A 521 2.65 27.02 -5.71
CA MET A 521 2.59 27.53 -7.09
C MET A 521 2.07 26.47 -8.07
N TRP A 522 2.42 25.20 -7.87
CA TRP A 522 2.12 24.13 -8.84
C TRP A 522 0.99 23.19 -8.43
N GLY A 523 0.76 23.02 -7.13
CA GLY A 523 -0.12 21.96 -6.62
C GLY A 523 0.50 20.58 -6.84
N MET A 524 1.81 20.45 -6.63
CA MET A 524 2.53 19.18 -6.68
C MET A 524 2.82 18.66 -5.27
N PRO A 525 2.21 17.53 -4.86
CA PRO A 525 2.46 16.95 -3.54
C PRO A 525 3.92 16.52 -3.35
N ILE A 526 4.41 16.67 -2.13
CA ILE A 526 5.76 16.27 -1.72
C ILE A 526 5.69 15.11 -0.74
N GLY A 527 6.43 14.05 -1.02
CA GLY A 527 6.62 12.91 -0.14
C GLY A 527 7.97 12.98 0.56
N GLU A 528 8.00 12.84 1.88
CA GLU A 528 9.23 12.94 2.68
C GLU A 528 9.42 11.68 3.52
N LEU A 529 10.69 11.38 3.86
CA LEU A 529 11.08 10.27 4.73
C LEU A 529 10.56 8.90 4.25
N PHE A 530 10.47 8.67 2.94
CA PHE A 530 10.12 7.34 2.41
C PHE A 530 11.26 6.35 2.68
N ASP A 531 10.92 5.13 3.07
CA ASP A 531 11.90 4.05 3.21
C ASP A 531 12.23 3.46 1.83
N LEU A 532 13.22 4.06 1.16
CA LEU A 532 13.64 3.68 -0.20
C LEU A 532 14.69 2.56 -0.22
N GLU A 533 15.15 2.13 0.95
CA GLU A 533 16.22 1.15 1.12
C GLU A 533 15.86 -0.24 0.56
N GLY A 534 14.67 -0.74 0.90
CA GLY A 534 14.18 -2.01 0.34
C GLY A 534 13.86 -1.92 -1.15
N LEU A 535 13.45 -0.74 -1.62
CA LEU A 535 13.11 -0.48 -3.02
C LEU A 535 14.36 -0.47 -3.90
N ALA A 536 15.39 0.29 -3.49
CA ALA A 536 16.68 0.36 -4.19
C ALA A 536 17.30 -1.03 -4.38
N GLN A 537 17.32 -1.83 -3.30
CA GLN A 537 17.80 -3.22 -3.39
C GLN A 537 16.97 -4.04 -4.40
N THR A 538 15.65 -3.95 -4.33
CA THR A 538 14.76 -4.68 -5.26
C THR A 538 15.00 -4.25 -6.71
N CYS A 539 15.14 -2.95 -6.96
CA CYS A 539 15.44 -2.41 -8.28
C CYS A 539 16.75 -2.96 -8.85
N ARG A 540 17.80 -3.02 -8.02
CA ARG A 540 19.10 -3.61 -8.41
C ARG A 540 19.00 -5.09 -8.75
N GLU A 541 18.36 -5.87 -7.87
CA GLU A 541 18.19 -7.32 -8.08
C GLU A 541 17.43 -7.61 -9.37
N MET A 542 16.49 -6.74 -9.75
CA MET A 542 15.68 -6.88 -10.96
C MET A 542 16.26 -6.20 -12.20
N GLY A 543 17.29 -5.36 -12.04
CA GLY A 543 17.76 -4.47 -13.10
C GLY A 543 16.66 -3.53 -13.62
N ARG A 544 15.71 -3.14 -12.77
CA ARG A 544 14.50 -2.40 -13.16
C ARG A 544 14.16 -1.34 -12.11
N TRP A 545 14.05 -0.09 -12.55
CA TRP A 545 13.94 1.09 -11.68
C TRP A 545 12.58 1.79 -11.76
N THR A 546 11.61 1.11 -12.38
CA THR A 546 10.24 1.57 -12.56
C THR A 546 9.29 0.49 -12.06
N PHE A 547 8.20 0.92 -11.44
CA PHE A 547 7.27 0.06 -10.72
C PHE A 547 5.89 0.69 -10.67
N TYR A 548 4.86 -0.11 -10.36
CA TYR A 548 3.56 0.42 -10.05
C TYR A 548 3.59 0.96 -8.62
N PHE A 549 3.43 2.28 -8.49
CA PHE A 549 3.40 2.96 -7.21
C PHE A 549 1.95 3.13 -6.75
N THR A 550 1.72 2.91 -5.46
CA THR A 550 0.44 3.19 -4.81
C THR A 550 0.66 3.86 -3.47
N SER A 551 -0.08 4.93 -3.19
CA SER A 551 -0.13 5.56 -1.88
C SER A 551 -1.55 6.02 -1.56
N TRP A 552 -1.99 5.76 -0.33
CA TRP A 552 -3.34 6.12 0.12
C TRP A 552 -3.26 6.94 1.42
N PRO A 553 -3.20 8.28 1.30
CA PRO A 553 -3.29 9.17 2.45
C PRO A 553 -4.54 8.91 3.29
N LEU A 554 -4.50 9.34 4.56
CA LEU A 554 -5.67 9.35 5.43
C LEU A 554 -6.74 10.25 4.83
N ASN A 555 -7.97 9.74 4.76
CA ASN A 555 -9.14 10.50 4.30
C ASN A 555 -9.59 11.48 5.40
N LEU A 556 -8.78 12.52 5.63
CA LEU A 556 -8.94 13.51 6.67
C LEU A 556 -9.41 14.84 6.06
N PHE A 557 -10.69 15.16 6.23
CA PHE A 557 -11.29 16.41 5.76
C PHE A 557 -10.57 17.62 6.35
N GLY A 558 -10.13 18.53 5.49
CA GLY A 558 -9.35 19.72 5.89
C GLY A 558 -7.95 19.40 6.44
N GLY A 559 -7.50 18.14 6.41
CA GLY A 559 -6.19 17.74 6.89
C GLY A 559 -5.05 18.39 6.09
N VAL A 560 -3.94 18.69 6.77
CA VAL A 560 -2.79 19.39 6.18
C VAL A 560 -1.88 18.45 5.38
N ALA A 561 -1.74 17.22 5.87
CA ALA A 561 -0.82 16.21 5.40
C ALA A 561 -1.22 14.86 5.99
N SER A 562 -0.55 13.78 5.59
CA SER A 562 -0.84 12.43 6.03
C SER A 562 0.42 11.58 6.08
N CYS A 563 0.43 10.51 6.89
CA CYS A 563 1.36 9.41 6.62
C CYS A 563 1.22 8.90 5.18
N ALA A 564 2.32 8.44 4.58
CA ALA A 564 2.36 8.09 3.17
C ALA A 564 1.43 6.90 2.84
N ASN A 565 1.56 5.80 3.59
CA ASN A 565 0.95 4.51 3.27
C ASN A 565 1.27 4.09 1.82
N ALA A 566 2.57 4.03 1.51
CA ALA A 566 3.09 3.85 0.16
C ALA A 566 3.67 2.43 -0.08
N SER A 567 3.51 1.95 -1.32
CA SER A 567 4.11 0.70 -1.79
C SER A 567 4.54 0.79 -3.25
N ALA A 568 5.52 -0.03 -3.61
CA ALA A 568 5.96 -0.28 -4.98
C ALA A 568 5.68 -1.74 -5.35
N THR A 569 5.09 -2.01 -6.51
CA THR A 569 4.81 -3.36 -7.01
C THR A 569 5.40 -3.56 -8.41
N PHE A 570 6.11 -4.67 -8.62
CA PHE A 570 6.87 -4.99 -9.83
C PHE A 570 6.28 -6.09 -10.70
#